data_AF-A0A2U3P4P2-F1
#
_entry.id   AF-A0A2U3P4P2-F1
#
_cell.length_a   1.000
_cell.length_b   1.000
_cell.length_c   1.000
_cell.angle_alpha   90.00
_cell.angle_beta   90.00
_cell.angle_gamma   90.00
#
_symmetry.space_group_name_H-M   'P 1'
#
loop_
_entity.id
_entity.type
_entity.pdbx_description
1 polymer ?
#
loop_
_entity_poly.entity_id
_entity_poly.type
_entity_poly.pdbx_seq_one_letter_code
_entity_poly.pdbx_strand_id
1 'polypeptide(L)'
;MQYFALLISEEKERTPDEGAAEMAAYQSFHTKAAAAIRGGDALAPGAAAVRITGGPDAPAITDGPFAEGAEVAGGYYVFEAENLDEALALARDIPAAKRGGVEVWPVVHSLEPSRKLTGNDWLALLLEPPASAHTPGTPEWDAVAAKHADFHTAAGDHVLGGAALHDPSTATTVRVRDGEVIVTDGPYVEGAEVATGVYLLSAGDRDEAVKLASLIPASTVLVRQLAGIGGL
;
A
#
# COMPACT_ATOMS: atom_id res chain seq x y z
N MET A 1 2.68 9.74 -14.96
CA MET A 1 1.53 9.24 -14.19
C MET A 1 2.07 8.52 -12.96
N GLN A 2 1.30 8.45 -11.88
CA GLN A 2 1.73 7.73 -10.68
C GLN A 2 1.16 6.32 -10.61
N TYR A 3 1.95 5.41 -10.06
CA TYR A 3 1.62 4.01 -9.83
C TYR A 3 1.92 3.67 -8.37
N PHE A 4 0.98 3.03 -7.70
CA PHE A 4 1.19 2.44 -6.39
C PHE A 4 1.65 0.99 -6.57
N ALA A 5 2.69 0.59 -5.85
CA ALA A 5 3.27 -0.74 -5.90
C ALA A 5 3.28 -1.34 -4.49
N LEU A 6 2.44 -2.35 -4.23
CA LEU A 6 2.36 -3.07 -2.97
C LEU A 6 3.30 -4.29 -2.99
N LEU A 7 4.21 -4.37 -2.03
CA LEU A 7 5.16 -5.48 -1.92
C LEU A 7 4.54 -6.57 -1.04
N ILE A 8 4.25 -7.73 -1.63
CA ILE A 8 3.62 -8.84 -0.94
C ILE A 8 4.59 -10.01 -0.94
N SER A 9 4.99 -10.49 0.23
CA SER A 9 5.95 -11.58 0.36
C SER A 9 5.81 -12.32 1.68
N GLU A 10 6.43 -13.50 1.78
CA GLU A 10 6.49 -14.24 3.03
C GLU A 10 7.27 -13.46 4.11
N GLU A 11 6.69 -13.36 5.31
CA GLU A 11 7.42 -12.88 6.47
C GLU A 11 8.29 -13.99 7.05
N LYS A 12 9.61 -13.77 7.02
CA LYS A 12 10.59 -14.68 7.59
C LYS A 12 11.58 -13.93 8.46
N GLU A 13 11.91 -14.54 9.60
CA GLU A 13 13.10 -14.18 10.34
C GLU A 13 14.33 -14.40 9.47
N ARG A 14 15.28 -13.47 9.57
CA ARG A 14 16.50 -13.47 8.77
C ARG A 14 17.69 -13.40 9.69
N THR A 15 18.75 -14.08 9.31
CA THR A 15 20.05 -13.88 9.92
C THR A 15 20.55 -12.44 9.65
N PRO A 16 21.48 -11.91 10.45
CA PRO A 16 22.06 -10.60 10.21
C PRO A 16 22.65 -10.44 8.81
N ASP A 17 23.30 -11.47 8.27
CA ASP A 17 23.92 -11.45 6.94
C ASP A 17 22.86 -11.42 5.82
N GLU A 18 21.79 -12.20 5.95
CA GLU A 18 20.66 -12.18 5.01
C GLU A 18 19.95 -10.82 5.02
N GLY A 19 19.75 -10.25 6.21
CA GLY A 19 19.20 -8.91 6.38
C GLY A 19 20.09 -7.84 5.73
N ALA A 20 21.39 -7.89 5.96
CA ALA A 20 22.35 -6.96 5.35
C ALA A 20 22.38 -7.07 3.81
N ALA A 21 22.36 -8.29 3.28
CA ALA A 21 22.31 -8.52 1.83
C ALA A 21 21.02 -7.99 1.21
N GLU A 22 19.88 -8.13 1.89
CA GLU A 22 18.61 -7.56 1.43
C GLU A 22 18.59 -6.04 1.48
N MET A 23 19.09 -5.43 2.55
CA MET A 23 19.22 -3.98 2.63
C MET A 23 20.11 -3.43 1.52
N ALA A 24 21.23 -4.10 1.21
CA ALA A 24 22.08 -3.73 0.08
C ALA A 24 21.37 -3.85 -1.28
N ALA A 25 20.50 -4.85 -1.44
CA ALA A 25 19.69 -5.00 -2.65
C ALA A 25 18.65 -3.88 -2.79
N TYR A 26 17.98 -3.48 -1.71
CA TYR A 26 17.06 -2.34 -1.70
C TYR A 26 17.79 -1.02 -1.97
N GLN A 27 18.97 -0.79 -1.37
CA GLN A 27 19.78 0.40 -1.65
C GLN A 27 20.22 0.48 -3.12
N SER A 28 20.58 -0.67 -3.71
CA SER A 28 20.91 -0.75 -5.14
C SER A 28 19.71 -0.41 -6.02
N PHE A 29 18.53 -0.91 -5.67
CA PHE A 29 17.27 -0.56 -6.32
C PHE A 29 16.97 0.95 -6.19
N HIS A 30 17.03 1.52 -4.99
CA HIS A 30 16.81 2.96 -4.77
C HIS A 30 17.76 3.81 -5.58
N THR A 31 19.04 3.44 -5.68
CA THR A 31 20.02 4.16 -6.50
C THR A 31 19.63 4.15 -7.97
N LYS A 32 19.18 2.99 -8.49
CA LYS A 32 18.76 2.84 -9.89
C LYS A 32 17.45 3.58 -10.20
N ALA A 33 16.49 3.53 -9.28
CA ALA A 33 15.12 4.01 -9.47
C ALA A 33 14.87 5.41 -8.87
N ALA A 34 15.91 6.09 -8.36
CA ALA A 34 15.80 7.35 -7.62
C ALA A 34 14.96 8.42 -8.33
N ALA A 35 15.09 8.54 -9.66
CA ALA A 35 14.35 9.53 -10.44
C ALA A 35 12.85 9.22 -10.57
N ALA A 36 12.45 7.95 -10.43
CA ALA A 36 11.07 7.50 -10.57
C ALA A 36 10.35 7.39 -9.21
N ILE A 37 11.07 7.15 -8.11
CA ILE A 37 10.45 7.02 -6.78
C ILE A 37 9.89 8.38 -6.32
N ARG A 38 8.64 8.38 -5.86
CA ARG A 38 7.95 9.53 -5.25
C ARG A 38 7.62 9.33 -3.78
N GLY A 39 7.67 8.09 -3.32
CA GLY A 39 7.51 7.73 -1.92
C GLY A 39 7.57 6.22 -1.74
N GLY A 40 7.68 5.78 -0.49
CA GLY A 40 7.71 4.37 -0.14
C GLY A 40 8.40 4.15 1.21
N ASP A 41 7.97 3.11 1.90
CA ASP A 41 8.63 2.62 3.11
C ASP A 41 8.32 1.12 3.29
N ALA A 42 9.12 0.46 4.12
CA ALA A 42 8.79 -0.86 4.62
C ALA A 42 7.68 -0.74 5.69
N LEU A 43 6.89 -1.80 5.83
CA LEU A 43 5.88 -1.92 6.87
C LEU A 43 6.46 -2.67 8.07
N ALA A 44 6.06 -2.29 9.28
CA ALA A 44 6.31 -3.05 10.51
C ALA A 44 5.75 -4.49 10.38
N PRO A 45 6.18 -5.47 11.18
CA PRO A 45 5.75 -6.87 11.06
C PRO A 45 4.22 -7.10 11.08
N GLY A 46 3.75 -8.19 10.46
CA GLY A 46 2.33 -8.46 10.24
C GLY A 46 1.54 -8.66 11.52
N ALA A 47 2.21 -9.13 12.57
CA ALA A 47 1.66 -9.22 13.90
C ALA A 47 1.25 -7.86 14.50
N ALA A 48 1.80 -6.74 14.01
CA ALA A 48 1.46 -5.39 14.47
C ALA A 48 0.29 -4.75 13.68
N ALA A 49 -0.21 -5.41 12.63
CA ALA A 49 -1.28 -4.88 11.80
C ALA A 49 -2.61 -4.81 12.56
N VAL A 50 -3.47 -3.90 12.15
CA VAL A 50 -4.85 -3.77 12.65
C VAL A 50 -5.82 -3.83 11.47
N ARG A 51 -6.90 -4.60 11.62
CA ARG A 51 -7.99 -4.69 10.65
C ARG A 51 -9.21 -4.04 11.26
N ILE A 52 -9.76 -3.07 10.56
CA ILE A 52 -10.98 -2.37 10.95
C ILE A 52 -12.04 -2.72 9.91
N THR A 53 -13.18 -3.26 10.33
CA THR A 53 -14.31 -3.62 9.44
C THR A 53 -15.57 -2.88 9.85
N GLY A 54 -16.61 -2.91 9.00
CA GLY A 54 -17.92 -2.33 9.32
C GLY A 54 -18.06 -0.84 9.01
N GLY A 55 -17.02 -0.21 8.48
CA GLY A 55 -16.99 1.20 8.13
C GLY A 55 -17.05 2.16 9.31
N PRO A 56 -17.10 3.48 9.03
CA PRO A 56 -16.98 4.51 10.07
C PRO A 56 -18.17 4.62 11.02
N ASP A 57 -19.34 4.11 10.63
CA ASP A 57 -20.56 4.15 11.45
C ASP A 57 -20.58 3.05 12.53
N ALA A 58 -19.89 1.94 12.29
CA ALA A 58 -19.86 0.78 13.19
C ALA A 58 -18.51 0.04 13.13
N PRO A 59 -17.38 0.69 13.44
CA PRO A 59 -16.06 0.09 13.28
C PRO A 59 -15.84 -1.05 14.26
N ALA A 60 -15.48 -2.21 13.75
CA ALA A 60 -15.01 -3.36 14.52
C ALA A 60 -13.49 -3.51 14.35
N ILE A 61 -12.75 -3.37 15.44
CA ILE A 61 -11.28 -3.41 15.45
C ILE A 61 -10.84 -4.83 15.81
N THR A 62 -9.99 -5.41 14.97
CA THR A 62 -9.34 -6.70 15.21
C THR A 62 -7.84 -6.52 15.10
N ASP A 63 -7.09 -7.07 16.05
CA ASP A 63 -5.62 -7.06 16.03
C ASP A 63 -5.08 -8.23 15.19
N GLY A 64 -3.96 -8.00 14.52
CA GLY A 64 -3.30 -8.98 13.68
C GLY A 64 -2.57 -10.08 14.47
N PRO A 65 -1.97 -11.05 13.75
CA PRO A 65 -1.91 -11.16 12.30
C PRO A 65 -3.22 -11.67 11.68
N PHE A 66 -3.56 -11.17 10.49
CA PHE A 66 -4.75 -11.59 9.72
C PHE A 66 -4.44 -12.64 8.65
N ALA A 67 -3.21 -13.15 8.65
CA ALA A 67 -2.70 -13.99 7.59
C ALA A 67 -3.41 -15.35 7.58
N GLU A 68 -4.48 -15.45 6.78
CA GLU A 68 -4.97 -16.73 6.24
C GLU A 68 -4.06 -17.23 5.08
N GLY A 69 -3.00 -16.49 4.71
CA GLY A 69 -2.05 -16.83 3.64
C GLY A 69 -0.57 -16.66 4.05
N ALA A 70 0.34 -17.28 3.30
CA ALA A 70 1.79 -17.26 3.59
C ALA A 70 2.47 -15.91 3.30
N GLU A 71 1.87 -15.08 2.44
CA GLU A 71 2.44 -13.83 1.94
C GLU A 71 1.63 -12.61 2.45
N VAL A 72 2.30 -11.58 2.95
CA VAL A 72 1.67 -10.36 3.49
C VAL A 72 2.32 -9.10 2.92
N ALA A 73 1.62 -7.97 2.99
CA ALA A 73 2.18 -6.68 2.63
C ALA A 73 3.38 -6.32 3.54
N GLY A 74 4.57 -6.15 2.96
CA GLY A 74 5.80 -5.83 3.66
C GLY A 74 6.35 -4.43 3.36
N GLY A 75 5.77 -3.72 2.40
CA GLY A 75 6.22 -2.40 1.97
C GLY A 75 5.40 -1.88 0.81
N TYR A 76 5.63 -0.63 0.43
CA TYR A 76 5.05 -0.05 -0.78
C TYR A 76 6.01 0.93 -1.44
N TYR A 77 5.76 1.23 -2.71
CA TYR A 77 6.33 2.38 -3.41
C TYR A 77 5.25 3.15 -4.15
N VAL A 78 5.55 4.42 -4.41
CA VAL A 78 4.88 5.25 -5.41
C VAL A 78 5.91 5.57 -6.49
N PHE A 79 5.61 5.20 -7.73
CA PHE A 79 6.44 5.50 -8.89
C PHE A 79 5.79 6.54 -9.79
N GLU A 80 6.57 7.48 -10.28
CA GLU A 80 6.24 8.28 -11.46
C GLU A 80 6.80 7.57 -12.70
N ALA A 81 5.93 7.23 -13.65
CA ALA A 81 6.28 6.57 -14.91
C ALA A 81 5.37 7.07 -16.06
N GLU A 82 5.82 6.94 -17.30
CA GLU A 82 5.03 7.36 -18.46
C GLU A 82 3.84 6.41 -18.72
N ASN A 83 4.01 5.13 -18.40
CA ASN A 83 3.05 4.06 -18.66
C ASN A 83 3.25 2.87 -17.70
N LEU A 84 2.33 1.89 -17.77
CA LEU A 84 2.36 0.72 -16.90
C LEU A 84 3.63 -0.13 -17.13
N ASP A 85 4.08 -0.30 -18.38
CA ASP A 85 5.27 -1.11 -18.70
C ASP A 85 6.53 -0.58 -17.99
N GLU A 86 6.69 0.75 -17.93
CA GLU A 86 7.78 1.37 -17.17
C GLU A 86 7.66 1.12 -15.66
N ALA A 87 6.45 1.24 -15.11
CA ALA A 87 6.20 0.93 -13.71
C ALA A 87 6.49 -0.55 -13.38
N LEU A 88 6.11 -1.48 -14.27
CA LEU A 88 6.40 -2.91 -14.13
C LEU A 88 7.91 -3.21 -14.26
N ALA A 89 8.62 -2.47 -15.11
CA ALA A 89 10.07 -2.57 -15.24
C ALA A 89 10.81 -2.12 -13.96
N LEU A 90 10.26 -1.17 -13.21
CA LEU A 90 10.72 -0.82 -11.86
C LEU A 90 10.34 -1.91 -10.85
N ALA A 91 9.09 -2.37 -10.88
CA ALA A 91 8.56 -3.35 -9.94
C ALA A 91 9.32 -4.70 -9.95
N ARG A 92 9.73 -5.19 -11.13
CA ARG A 92 10.53 -6.43 -11.22
C ARG A 92 11.92 -6.33 -10.55
N ASP A 93 12.46 -5.12 -10.42
CA ASP A 93 13.78 -4.90 -9.82
C ASP A 93 13.70 -4.78 -8.29
N ILE A 94 12.48 -4.66 -7.73
CA ILE A 94 12.26 -4.62 -6.29
C ILE A 94 12.63 -6.00 -5.70
N PRO A 95 13.47 -6.06 -4.65
CA PRO A 95 13.88 -7.33 -4.05
C PRO A 95 12.72 -8.26 -3.64
N ALA A 96 11.59 -7.70 -3.19
CA ALA A 96 10.38 -8.46 -2.85
C ALA A 96 9.81 -9.27 -4.02
N ALA A 97 9.95 -8.81 -5.26
CA ALA A 97 9.45 -9.54 -6.44
C ALA A 97 10.07 -10.94 -6.57
N LYS A 98 11.28 -11.16 -6.04
CA LYS A 98 11.99 -12.45 -6.07
C LYS A 98 11.51 -13.45 -5.02
N ARG A 99 10.77 -12.98 -4.02
CA ARG A 99 10.36 -13.77 -2.83
C ARG A 99 8.85 -13.82 -2.63
N GLY A 100 8.12 -12.97 -3.34
CA GLY A 100 6.69 -13.00 -3.42
C GLY A 100 6.22 -12.36 -4.71
N GLY A 101 5.60 -11.20 -4.62
CA GLY A 101 5.25 -10.39 -5.78
C GLY A 101 5.06 -8.91 -5.45
N VAL A 102 5.03 -8.11 -6.50
CA VAL A 102 4.74 -6.68 -6.42
C VAL A 102 3.50 -6.45 -7.26
N GLU A 103 2.41 -6.08 -6.61
CA GLU A 103 1.17 -5.72 -7.29
C GLU A 103 1.20 -4.21 -7.56
N VAL A 104 1.04 -3.82 -8.83
CA VAL A 104 1.22 -2.46 -9.34
C VAL A 104 -0.04 -2.00 -10.01
N TRP A 105 -0.51 -0.79 -9.70
CA TRP A 105 -1.66 -0.21 -10.38
C TRP A 105 -1.59 1.33 -10.41
N PRO A 106 -2.23 1.96 -11.40
CA PRO A 106 -2.31 3.43 -11.48
C PRO A 106 -3.09 4.02 -10.31
N VAL A 107 -2.68 5.22 -9.88
CA VAL A 107 -3.46 6.02 -8.93
C VAL A 107 -4.23 7.13 -9.64
N VAL A 108 -5.42 7.47 -9.12
CA VAL A 108 -6.28 8.52 -9.69
C VAL A 108 -5.71 9.92 -9.39
N HIS A 109 -5.02 10.07 -8.26
CA HIS A 109 -4.42 11.32 -7.78
C HIS A 109 -3.01 11.08 -7.24
N SER A 110 -2.23 12.15 -7.12
CA SER A 110 -0.87 12.07 -6.56
C SER A 110 -0.90 11.58 -5.10
N LEU A 111 -0.05 10.60 -4.79
CA LEU A 111 0.16 10.03 -3.44
C LEU A 111 1.49 10.56 -2.85
N GLU A 112 1.81 11.82 -3.09
CA GLU A 112 3.00 12.43 -2.50
C GLU A 112 2.72 12.82 -1.05
N PRO A 113 3.53 12.34 -0.08
CA PRO A 113 3.42 12.77 1.30
C PRO A 113 3.68 14.28 1.45
N SER A 114 2.90 14.96 2.29
CA SER A 114 3.04 16.38 2.62
C SER A 114 4.34 16.70 3.38
N ARG A 115 4.97 15.68 3.98
CA ARG A 115 6.30 15.72 4.59
C ARG A 115 7.02 14.39 4.43
N LYS A 116 8.33 14.40 4.67
CA LYS A 116 9.11 13.16 4.78
C LYS A 116 8.52 12.23 5.85
N LEU A 117 8.41 10.95 5.48
CA LEU A 117 7.91 9.91 6.36
C LEU A 117 8.96 9.52 7.40
N THR A 118 8.46 9.07 8.54
CA THR A 118 9.21 8.69 9.74
C THR A 118 8.69 7.34 10.24
N GLY A 119 9.38 6.72 11.19
CA GLY A 119 8.94 5.45 11.78
C GLY A 119 7.65 5.52 12.62
N ASN A 120 7.02 6.70 12.77
CA ASN A 120 5.76 6.87 13.49
C ASN A 120 4.55 7.08 12.56
N ASP A 121 4.76 6.99 11.25
CA ASP A 121 3.72 7.15 10.25
C ASP A 121 3.10 5.78 9.91
N TRP A 122 1.91 5.78 9.30
CA TRP A 122 1.10 4.58 9.11
C TRP A 122 0.55 4.50 7.69
N LEU A 123 0.56 3.30 7.12
CA LEU A 123 -0.18 2.98 5.91
C LEU A 123 -1.57 2.46 6.29
N ALA A 124 -2.62 3.04 5.73
CA ALA A 124 -3.97 2.51 5.76
C ALA A 124 -4.36 2.07 4.35
N LEU A 125 -4.44 0.76 4.12
CA LEU A 125 -4.92 0.17 2.86
C LEU A 125 -6.43 -0.02 2.94
N LEU A 126 -7.16 0.51 1.96
CA LEU A 126 -8.62 0.49 1.92
C LEU A 126 -9.06 -0.67 1.04
N LEU A 127 -9.90 -1.52 1.60
CA LEU A 127 -10.42 -2.72 0.95
C LEU A 127 -11.94 -2.62 0.85
N GLU A 128 -12.45 -2.91 -0.34
CA GLU A 128 -13.87 -2.92 -0.65
C GLU A 128 -14.27 -4.23 -1.30
N PRO A 129 -15.53 -4.70 -1.14
CA PRO A 129 -16.07 -5.71 -2.03
C PRO A 129 -15.90 -5.30 -3.50
N PRO A 130 -15.57 -6.21 -4.43
CA PRO A 130 -15.39 -5.86 -5.85
C PRO A 130 -16.58 -5.10 -6.46
N ALA A 131 -17.80 -5.41 -6.02
CA ALA A 131 -19.02 -4.72 -6.47
C ALA A 131 -19.13 -3.25 -6.01
N SER A 132 -18.33 -2.85 -5.02
CA SER A 132 -18.25 -1.48 -4.49
C SER A 132 -17.07 -0.69 -5.06
N ALA A 133 -16.24 -1.29 -5.92
CA ALA A 133 -15.23 -0.55 -6.68
C ALA A 133 -15.93 0.28 -7.77
N HIS A 134 -15.84 1.61 -7.66
CA HIS A 134 -16.48 2.53 -8.59
C HIS A 134 -15.44 3.17 -9.52
N THR A 135 -15.78 3.28 -10.80
CA THR A 135 -14.93 3.92 -11.80
C THR A 135 -14.85 5.43 -11.58
N PRO A 136 -13.66 6.05 -11.61
CA PRO A 136 -13.52 7.50 -11.51
C PRO A 136 -14.40 8.27 -12.50
N GLY A 137 -15.11 9.29 -11.98
CA GLY A 137 -16.00 10.15 -12.77
C GLY A 137 -17.44 9.66 -12.94
N THR A 138 -17.84 8.55 -12.30
CA THR A 138 -19.25 8.16 -12.19
C THR A 138 -19.92 8.84 -10.99
N PRO A 139 -21.26 8.99 -10.96
CA PRO A 139 -21.97 9.55 -9.81
C PRO A 139 -21.73 8.77 -8.49
N GLU A 140 -21.59 7.45 -8.57
CA GLU A 140 -21.28 6.60 -7.41
C GLU A 140 -19.86 6.88 -6.89
N TRP A 141 -18.89 7.07 -7.80
CA TRP A 141 -17.54 7.48 -7.43
C TRP A 141 -17.52 8.88 -6.80
N ASP A 142 -18.24 9.85 -7.38
CA ASP A 142 -18.34 11.20 -6.83
C ASP A 142 -18.91 11.21 -5.40
N ALA A 143 -19.92 10.36 -5.14
CA ALA A 143 -20.51 10.21 -3.82
C ALA A 143 -19.52 9.62 -2.79
N VAL A 144 -18.69 8.66 -3.19
CA VAL A 144 -17.64 8.11 -2.33
C VAL A 144 -16.50 9.11 -2.15
N ALA A 145 -16.07 9.77 -3.21
CA ALA A 145 -15.04 10.81 -3.17
C ALA A 145 -15.41 11.97 -2.24
N ALA A 146 -16.68 12.37 -2.20
CA ALA A 146 -17.18 13.37 -1.25
C ALA A 146 -16.98 12.95 0.22
N LYS A 147 -17.27 11.68 0.55
CA LYS A 147 -17.02 11.16 1.91
C LYS A 147 -15.54 11.15 2.26
N HIS A 148 -14.68 10.82 1.30
CA HIS A 148 -13.23 10.89 1.48
C HIS A 148 -12.73 12.32 1.65
N ALA A 149 -13.33 13.29 0.97
CA ALA A 149 -13.02 14.71 1.14
C ALA A 149 -13.43 15.21 2.55
N ASP A 150 -14.59 14.78 3.05
CA ASP A 150 -15.03 15.06 4.41
C ASP A 150 -14.07 14.46 5.46
N PHE A 151 -13.67 13.20 5.28
CA PHE A 151 -12.67 12.55 6.13
C PHE A 151 -11.33 13.31 6.10
N HIS A 152 -10.81 13.63 4.92
CA HIS A 152 -9.55 14.36 4.78
C HIS A 152 -9.62 15.69 5.51
N THR A 153 -10.71 16.45 5.33
CA THR A 153 -10.93 17.73 6.03
C THR A 153 -10.96 17.55 7.54
N ALA A 154 -11.65 16.52 8.03
CA ALA A 154 -11.77 16.26 9.47
C ALA A 154 -10.46 15.79 10.11
N ALA A 155 -9.67 14.99 9.38
CA ALA A 155 -8.38 14.47 9.84
C ALA A 155 -7.25 15.51 9.77
N GLY A 156 -7.35 16.49 8.87
CA GLY A 156 -6.40 17.60 8.77
C GLY A 156 -4.95 17.12 8.58
N ASP A 157 -4.03 17.68 9.37
CA ASP A 157 -2.59 17.38 9.28
C ASP A 157 -2.23 15.92 9.64
N HIS A 158 -3.18 15.13 10.14
CA HIS A 158 -2.98 13.69 10.30
C HIS A 158 -2.94 12.95 8.96
N VAL A 159 -3.52 13.49 7.88
CA VAL A 159 -3.39 12.91 6.54
C VAL A 159 -2.13 13.47 5.89
N LEU A 160 -1.11 12.63 5.76
CA LEU A 160 0.12 12.98 5.07
C LEU A 160 -0.04 12.89 3.55
N GLY A 161 -0.85 11.94 3.08
CA GLY A 161 -1.13 11.74 1.67
C GLY A 161 -2.14 10.63 1.49
N GLY A 162 -2.65 10.48 0.29
CA GLY A 162 -3.55 9.39 -0.03
C GLY A 162 -4.01 9.46 -1.47
N ALA A 163 -4.34 8.31 -2.03
CA ALA A 163 -4.85 8.23 -3.37
C ALA A 163 -5.88 7.12 -3.51
N ALA A 164 -6.91 7.40 -4.31
CA ALA A 164 -7.74 6.35 -4.87
C ALA A 164 -6.93 5.57 -5.92
N LEU A 165 -7.18 4.28 -5.97
CA LEU A 165 -6.58 3.37 -6.93
C LEU A 165 -7.52 3.27 -8.14
N HIS A 166 -6.96 3.07 -9.33
CA HIS A 166 -7.78 2.70 -10.47
C HIS A 166 -8.46 1.33 -10.25
N ASP A 167 -9.41 1.00 -11.11
CA ASP A 167 -10.16 -0.26 -11.06
C ASP A 167 -9.24 -1.46 -10.81
N PRO A 168 -9.58 -2.40 -9.92
CA PRO A 168 -8.74 -3.56 -9.61
C PRO A 168 -8.31 -4.38 -10.84
N SER A 169 -9.10 -4.37 -11.92
CA SER A 169 -8.72 -5.00 -13.21
C SER A 169 -7.52 -4.35 -13.91
N THR A 170 -7.14 -3.13 -13.50
CA THR A 170 -5.93 -2.43 -13.97
C THR A 170 -4.67 -2.78 -13.18
N ALA A 171 -4.82 -3.56 -12.09
CA ALA A 171 -3.68 -4.06 -11.35
C ALA A 171 -2.92 -5.10 -12.15
N THR A 172 -1.62 -5.17 -11.91
CA THR A 172 -0.74 -6.16 -12.50
C THR A 172 0.28 -6.60 -11.48
N THR A 173 0.40 -7.91 -11.29
CA THR A 173 1.34 -8.52 -10.36
C THR A 173 2.61 -8.93 -11.08
N VAL A 174 3.75 -8.53 -10.54
CA VAL A 174 5.09 -8.94 -10.99
C VAL A 174 5.71 -9.90 -9.97
N ARG A 175 6.12 -11.08 -10.43
CA ARG A 175 6.93 -12.03 -9.66
C ARG A 175 8.21 -12.36 -10.44
N VAL A 176 9.29 -12.67 -9.73
CA VAL A 176 10.56 -13.11 -10.33
C VAL A 176 10.92 -14.47 -9.75
N ARG A 177 10.94 -15.51 -10.58
CA ARG A 177 11.29 -16.88 -10.18
C ARG A 177 12.41 -17.39 -11.06
N ASP A 178 13.49 -17.87 -10.44
CA ASP A 178 14.67 -18.39 -11.14
C ASP A 178 15.27 -17.42 -12.19
N GLY A 179 15.10 -16.11 -11.97
CA GLY A 179 15.55 -15.05 -12.88
C GLY A 179 14.55 -14.71 -14.00
N GLU A 180 13.46 -15.45 -14.12
CA GLU A 180 12.38 -15.17 -15.07
C GLU A 180 11.32 -14.25 -14.47
N VAL A 181 10.87 -13.26 -15.24
CA VAL A 181 9.80 -12.33 -14.85
C VAL A 181 8.46 -12.93 -15.25
N ILE A 182 7.58 -13.11 -14.28
CA ILE A 182 6.20 -13.54 -14.45
C ILE A 182 5.30 -12.33 -14.19
N VAL A 183 4.48 -11.99 -15.17
CA VAL A 183 3.50 -10.89 -15.10
C VAL A 183 2.12 -11.49 -15.15
N THR A 184 1.22 -11.07 -14.27
CA THR A 184 -0.16 -11.56 -14.21
C THR A 184 -1.11 -10.38 -14.05
N ASP A 185 -2.14 -10.33 -14.88
CA ASP A 185 -3.18 -9.30 -14.83
C ASP A 185 -4.09 -9.52 -13.61
N GLY A 186 -4.56 -8.42 -13.03
CA GLY A 186 -5.44 -8.41 -11.87
C GLY A 186 -4.70 -8.29 -10.53
N PRO A 187 -5.48 -8.19 -9.43
CA PRO A 187 -4.93 -8.09 -8.10
C PRO A 187 -4.24 -9.39 -7.69
N TYR A 188 -3.35 -9.30 -6.72
CA TYR A 188 -2.53 -10.43 -6.26
C TYR A 188 -3.36 -11.56 -5.65
N VAL A 189 -4.43 -11.19 -4.93
CA VAL A 189 -5.43 -12.12 -4.40
C VAL A 189 -6.77 -11.79 -5.03
N GLU A 190 -7.36 -12.77 -5.72
CA GLU A 190 -8.79 -12.75 -5.98
C GLU A 190 -9.52 -13.08 -4.67
N GLY A 191 -10.15 -12.09 -4.07
CA GLY A 191 -10.75 -12.19 -2.73
C GLY A 191 -12.13 -11.57 -2.64
N ALA A 192 -12.73 -11.70 -1.45
CA ALA A 192 -13.99 -11.04 -1.12
C ALA A 192 -13.85 -9.50 -1.06
N GLU A 193 -12.62 -9.00 -0.93
CA GLU A 193 -12.31 -7.57 -0.89
C GLU A 193 -11.06 -7.29 -1.76
N VAL A 194 -11.01 -6.11 -2.38
CA VAL A 194 -9.95 -5.64 -3.28
C VAL A 194 -9.48 -4.25 -2.85
N ALA A 195 -8.22 -3.93 -3.10
CA ALA A 195 -7.67 -2.62 -2.77
C ALA A 195 -8.26 -1.53 -3.67
N THR A 196 -8.79 -0.47 -3.07
CA THR A 196 -9.40 0.66 -3.78
C THR A 196 -8.80 2.01 -3.42
N GLY A 197 -8.06 2.08 -2.31
CA GLY A 197 -7.45 3.31 -1.85
C GLY A 197 -6.34 3.07 -0.85
N VAL A 198 -5.58 4.12 -0.59
CA VAL A 198 -4.54 4.13 0.43
C VAL A 198 -4.44 5.52 1.05
N TYR A 199 -4.20 5.55 2.36
CA TYR A 199 -3.78 6.75 3.09
C TYR A 199 -2.45 6.54 3.78
N LEU A 200 -1.69 7.63 3.89
CA LEU A 200 -0.55 7.78 4.78
C LEU A 200 -0.98 8.68 5.93
N LEU A 201 -0.90 8.16 7.15
CA LEU A 201 -1.37 8.83 8.35
C LEU A 201 -0.21 9.13 9.30
N SER A 202 -0.27 10.30 9.94
CA SER A 202 0.59 10.68 11.06
C SER A 202 -0.19 10.50 12.36
N ALA A 203 0.39 9.76 13.30
CA ALA A 203 -0.19 9.56 14.63
C ALA A 203 0.93 9.47 15.67
N GLY A 204 0.67 9.94 16.89
CA GLY A 204 1.59 9.87 18.02
C GLY A 204 1.77 8.44 18.54
N ASP A 205 0.76 7.59 18.37
CA ASP A 205 0.78 6.19 18.74
C ASP A 205 -0.21 5.35 17.92
N ARG A 206 -0.24 4.06 18.22
CA ARG A 206 -1.12 3.08 17.58
C ARG A 206 -2.61 3.37 17.82
N ASP A 207 -2.98 3.80 19.02
CA ASP A 207 -4.38 3.98 19.37
C ASP A 207 -4.97 5.17 18.61
N GLU A 208 -4.18 6.26 18.46
CA GLU A 208 -4.53 7.39 17.62
C GLU A 208 -4.60 6.98 16.13
N ALA A 209 -3.65 6.19 15.63
CA ALA A 209 -3.67 5.70 14.25
C ALA A 209 -4.91 4.86 13.96
N VAL A 210 -5.27 3.93 14.84
CA VAL A 210 -6.46 3.08 14.72
C VAL A 210 -7.73 3.93 14.79
N LYS A 211 -7.79 4.90 15.70
CA LYS A 211 -8.93 5.82 15.79
C LYS A 211 -9.11 6.61 14.51
N LEU A 212 -8.05 7.20 13.96
CA LEU A 212 -8.10 7.93 12.69
C LEU A 212 -8.54 7.01 11.54
N ALA A 213 -7.92 5.84 11.43
CA ALA A 213 -8.24 4.88 10.38
C ALA A 213 -9.68 4.37 10.48
N SER A 214 -10.26 4.28 11.68
CA SER A 214 -11.66 3.88 11.86
C SER A 214 -12.68 4.89 11.31
N LEU A 215 -12.24 6.12 11.00
CA LEU A 215 -13.09 7.15 10.40
C LEU A 215 -13.00 7.18 8.87
N ILE A 216 -12.12 6.37 8.27
CA ILE A 216 -11.99 6.29 6.81
C ILE A 216 -13.27 5.66 6.24
N PRO A 217 -13.88 6.24 5.19
CA PRO A 217 -15.10 5.73 4.60
C PRO A 217 -14.80 4.53 3.68
N ALA A 218 -14.39 3.42 4.28
CA ALA A 218 -14.14 2.15 3.59
C ALA A 218 -14.77 0.96 4.35
N SER A 219 -15.15 -0.10 3.64
CA SER A 219 -15.70 -1.33 4.23
C SER A 219 -14.71 -1.98 5.20
N THR A 220 -13.45 -2.09 4.77
CA THR A 220 -12.34 -2.60 5.56
C THR A 220 -11.12 -1.70 5.41
N VAL A 221 -10.41 -1.45 6.52
CA VAL A 221 -9.12 -0.77 6.53
C VAL A 221 -8.08 -1.67 7.18
N LEU A 222 -6.99 -1.93 6.47
CA LEU A 222 -5.79 -2.56 7.02
C LEU A 222 -4.76 -1.47 7.37
N VAL A 223 -4.49 -1.31 8.66
CA VAL A 223 -3.61 -0.28 9.20
C VAL A 223 -2.30 -0.90 9.66
N ARG A 224 -1.18 -0.33 9.22
CA ARG A 224 0.14 -0.85 9.55
C ARG A 224 1.19 0.25 9.62
N GLN A 225 1.97 0.25 10.70
CA GLN A 225 3.01 1.24 10.92
C GLN A 225 4.11 1.13 9.85
N LEU A 226 4.65 2.26 9.42
CA LEU A 226 5.85 2.34 8.59
C LEU A 226 7.09 2.11 9.45
N ALA A 227 8.10 1.43 8.89
CA ALA A 227 9.33 1.13 9.60
C ALA A 227 10.27 2.35 9.72
N GLY A 228 10.08 3.39 8.91
CA GLY A 228 10.93 4.58 8.91
C GLY A 228 12.32 4.35 8.29
N ILE A 229 12.47 3.29 7.48
CA ILE A 229 13.76 2.85 6.94
C ILE A 229 13.88 3.08 5.43
N GLY A 230 12.80 3.48 4.76
CA GLY A 230 12.79 3.76 3.33
C GLY A 230 13.82 4.83 2.95
N GLY A 231 14.03 5.84 3.80
CA GLY A 231 15.00 6.91 3.57
C GLY A 231 14.62 7.89 2.44
N LEU A 232 13.47 7.65 1.80
CA LEU A 232 12.90 8.36 0.65
C LEU A 232 12.16 9.64 1.05
#